data_AF-A0A1S9M3V4-F1
#
_entry.id   AF-A0A1S9M3V4-F1
#
_cell.length_a   1.000
_cell.length_b   1.000
_cell.length_c   1.000
_cell.angle_alpha   90.00
_cell.angle_beta   90.00
_cell.angle_gamma   90.00
#
_symmetry.space_group_name_H-M   'P 1'
#
loop_
_entity.id
_entity.type
_entity.pdbx_description
1 polymer ?
#
loop_
_entity_poly.entity_id
_entity_poly.type
_entity_poly.pdbx_seq_one_letter_code
_entity_poly.pdbx_strand_id
1 'polypeptide(L)'
;MTAGGTGVGTSDSRDEAKESAAPPEKAVAGLYSPNAAHIGIGIPGHVKAYVAIWQGFFGSLMIFVGSIGAGWIANGSPMFRHPLVIALRTEGWGVTTSTILLTAGAMLLVRSWLRLGQRLKDWGPGSLRSVVVAVAAWAAPLMFAVPIYSRDVYAYTGQGRLVLEGQNPYTAGISSLSNWFSLGADPAWAEAKTPYGPYFLWLARWVVGITDAQPDFSVLLFRVLATVGVVLCVIYVPRLAEMHGINPGRALWIAVANPLFLISFVASAHNDALMVGLAVAGMYFAATGRHITGLLLVTASIGIKPITVLLLPFIGLMWAGPAASWARKFLFWGTTAGISFAVLAVSGIPYNLGFGWVWAILDPTPGYTGYSPSGFLGQQVEMIANLLGLPGSTMATGLRTLMKWVGIGLVVVLMFRGDYSRLVRRAALAFAAVVMLSPIIQPWYILWFIPLLAVTGIRDDWQIKSLYVAVTFFVAFGAQDQISVLSFVELNVKVSSLSFLVALGFTVYLMVLDVHTRRLLIRSTPAQLLRRLEQRLRRSE
;
A
#
# COMPACT_ATOMS: atom_id res chain seq x y z
N MET A 1 21.37 11.52 -69.84
CA MET A 1 22.27 11.39 -71.02
C MET A 1 23.66 11.83 -70.55
N THR A 2 24.48 10.87 -70.10
CA THR A 2 25.70 10.31 -70.79
C THR A 2 26.89 11.27 -70.74
N ALA A 3 28.12 10.91 -70.35
CA ALA A 3 28.75 9.63 -70.00
C ALA A 3 30.08 9.89 -69.24
N GLY A 4 30.66 8.86 -68.63
CA GLY A 4 32.08 8.84 -68.21
C GLY A 4 32.37 7.82 -67.11
N GLY A 5 33.26 6.86 -67.36
CA GLY A 5 33.73 5.92 -66.33
C GLY A 5 34.61 4.79 -66.88
N THR A 6 35.90 5.07 -67.03
CA THR A 6 37.00 4.12 -67.33
C THR A 6 37.49 3.47 -66.03
N GLY A 7 37.56 2.13 -65.94
CA GLY A 7 38.81 1.37 -66.03
C GLY A 7 39.26 0.89 -64.64
N VAL A 8 39.96 -0.22 -64.37
CA VAL A 8 40.58 -1.34 -65.10
C VAL A 8 40.81 -2.43 -64.04
N GLY A 9 40.76 -3.71 -64.40
CA GLY A 9 41.22 -4.84 -63.58
C GLY A 9 42.40 -5.57 -64.21
N THR A 10 43.05 -6.45 -63.46
CA THR A 10 43.98 -7.53 -63.88
C THR A 10 43.98 -8.60 -62.78
N SER A 11 43.56 -9.86 -63.06
CA SER A 11 44.35 -11.03 -63.53
C SER A 11 44.92 -11.85 -62.33
N ASP A 12 45.13 -13.17 -62.32
CA ASP A 12 44.94 -14.28 -63.27
C ASP A 12 45.08 -15.65 -62.53
N SER A 13 44.64 -16.73 -63.19
CA SER A 13 45.01 -18.19 -63.17
C SER A 13 45.93 -18.80 -62.08
N ARG A 14 45.95 -20.09 -61.69
CA ARG A 14 45.37 -21.43 -62.03
C ARG A 14 45.95 -22.41 -60.95
N ASP A 15 45.27 -23.52 -60.63
CA ASP A 15 45.85 -24.90 -60.56
C ASP A 15 44.94 -25.96 -59.90
N GLU A 16 44.75 -27.04 -60.68
CA GLU A 16 44.69 -28.50 -60.46
C GLU A 16 44.05 -29.23 -59.25
N ALA A 17 43.61 -30.45 -59.58
CA ALA A 17 42.76 -31.43 -58.89
C ALA A 17 43.32 -32.11 -57.62
N LYS A 18 42.40 -32.63 -56.77
CA LYS A 18 42.55 -33.91 -56.05
C LYS A 18 41.22 -34.44 -55.45
N GLU A 19 41.19 -35.75 -55.32
CA GLU A 19 40.07 -36.69 -55.12
C GLU A 19 39.66 -36.92 -53.65
N SER A 20 38.38 -37.27 -53.43
CA SER A 20 37.75 -38.10 -52.37
C SER A 20 38.28 -38.13 -50.92
N ALA A 21 37.47 -37.64 -49.95
CA ALA A 21 37.14 -38.33 -48.68
C ALA A 21 36.05 -37.55 -47.89
N ALA A 22 34.96 -38.23 -47.51
CA ALA A 22 33.88 -37.68 -46.66
C ALA A 22 34.30 -37.49 -45.19
N PRO A 23 33.65 -36.58 -44.42
CA PRO A 23 32.93 -37.01 -43.19
C PRO A 23 31.71 -36.07 -42.86
N PRO A 24 30.95 -36.21 -41.74
CA PRO A 24 29.56 -36.67 -41.80
C PRO A 24 28.53 -35.64 -41.30
N GLU A 25 27.27 -35.87 -41.68
CA GLU A 25 26.08 -35.20 -41.15
C GLU A 25 25.93 -35.44 -39.63
N LYS A 26 25.68 -34.36 -38.89
CA LYS A 26 25.03 -34.40 -37.58
C LYS A 26 23.87 -33.41 -37.56
N ALA A 27 22.68 -33.94 -37.86
CA ALA A 27 21.43 -33.43 -37.33
C ALA A 27 20.46 -34.60 -37.11
N VAL A 28 19.67 -34.45 -36.04
CA VAL A 28 18.39 -35.13 -35.74
C VAL A 28 18.43 -36.40 -34.85
N ALA A 29 18.08 -36.14 -33.59
CA ALA A 29 17.19 -36.90 -32.69
C ALA A 29 17.46 -38.36 -32.29
N GLY A 30 17.50 -38.58 -30.96
CA GLY A 30 16.71 -39.63 -30.33
C GLY A 30 17.45 -40.72 -29.54
N LEU A 31 17.36 -40.59 -28.21
CA LEU A 31 16.95 -41.64 -27.26
C LEU A 31 17.94 -42.71 -26.74
N TYR A 32 17.87 -42.86 -25.40
CA TYR A 32 18.24 -43.98 -24.53
C TYR A 32 19.72 -44.26 -24.19
N SER A 33 20.10 -43.93 -22.94
CA SER A 33 20.79 -44.89 -22.08
C SER A 33 20.14 -44.93 -20.69
N PRO A 34 19.76 -46.11 -20.18
CA PRO A 34 18.95 -46.28 -18.97
C PRO A 34 19.79 -46.46 -17.70
N ASN A 35 19.17 -46.20 -16.56
CA ASN A 35 19.58 -46.57 -15.19
C ASN A 35 20.73 -45.80 -14.52
N ALA A 36 20.34 -44.75 -13.79
CA ALA A 36 20.55 -44.72 -12.34
C ALA A 36 19.45 -43.86 -11.71
N ALA A 37 18.32 -44.50 -11.43
CA ALA A 37 17.25 -43.96 -10.63
C ALA A 37 17.73 -43.76 -9.18
N HIS A 38 18.25 -42.58 -8.89
CA HIS A 38 18.09 -41.99 -7.56
C HIS A 38 17.19 -40.76 -7.71
N ILE A 39 15.89 -41.00 -7.56
CA ILE A 39 14.94 -39.94 -7.20
C ILE A 39 15.30 -39.52 -5.77
N GLY A 40 16.35 -38.72 -5.66
CA GLY A 40 16.56 -37.88 -4.50
C GLY A 40 15.47 -36.82 -4.55
N ILE A 41 14.47 -36.95 -3.67
CA ILE A 41 13.57 -35.86 -3.29
C ILE A 41 14.44 -34.82 -2.56
N GLY A 42 15.25 -34.09 -3.31
CA GLY A 42 16.07 -33.00 -2.83
C GLY A 42 15.31 -31.71 -3.06
N ILE A 43 14.48 -31.29 -2.10
CA ILE A 43 13.89 -29.95 -2.09
C ILE A 43 15.06 -28.95 -2.00
N PRO A 44 15.38 -28.17 -3.04
CA PRO A 44 16.46 -27.22 -2.95
C PRO A 44 16.00 -26.02 -2.11
N GLY A 45 16.49 -25.91 -0.88
CA GLY A 45 16.79 -24.62 -0.25
C GLY A 45 15.66 -23.71 0.27
N HIS A 46 14.42 -24.18 0.49
CA HIS A 46 13.43 -23.39 1.26
C HIS A 46 13.69 -23.48 2.77
N VAL A 47 14.74 -22.85 3.27
CA VAL A 47 15.02 -22.86 4.72
C VAL A 47 13.92 -22.10 5.47
N LYS A 48 12.94 -22.87 5.96
CA LYS A 48 11.97 -22.53 7.00
C LYS A 48 11.09 -21.29 6.75
N ALA A 49 10.78 -20.92 5.50
CA ALA A 49 9.81 -19.85 5.19
C ALA A 49 8.46 -20.10 5.87
N TYR A 50 8.00 -21.35 5.88
CA TYR A 50 6.78 -21.79 6.57
C TYR A 50 6.75 -21.40 8.06
N VAL A 51 7.89 -21.32 8.75
CA VAL A 51 7.94 -20.90 10.17
C VAL A 51 7.50 -19.45 10.32
N ALA A 52 7.96 -18.56 9.44
CA ALA A 52 7.52 -17.16 9.44
C ALA A 52 6.04 -17.06 9.06
N ILE A 53 5.58 -17.90 8.12
CA ILE A 53 4.17 -17.95 7.71
C ILE A 53 3.28 -18.35 8.89
N TRP A 54 3.59 -19.43 9.59
CA TRP A 54 2.83 -19.87 10.77
C TRP A 54 2.88 -18.86 11.91
N GLN A 55 4.04 -18.26 12.19
CA GLN A 55 4.15 -17.20 13.20
C GLN A 55 3.25 -16.00 12.87
N GLY A 56 3.20 -15.59 11.60
CA GLY A 56 2.31 -14.51 11.18
C GLY A 56 0.83 -14.93 11.21
N PHE A 57 0.49 -16.18 10.89
CA PHE A 57 -0.86 -16.71 11.04
C PHE A 57 -1.32 -16.64 12.51
N PHE A 58 -0.49 -17.08 13.45
CA PHE A 58 -0.80 -16.96 14.88
C PHE A 58 -0.87 -15.50 15.33
N GLY A 59 -0.02 -14.62 14.80
CA GLY A 59 -0.12 -13.18 15.02
C GLY A 59 -1.47 -12.63 14.57
N SER A 60 -1.91 -12.95 13.35
CA SER A 60 -3.24 -12.57 12.83
C SER A 60 -4.39 -13.18 13.63
N LEU A 61 -4.25 -14.41 14.14
CA LEU A 61 -5.26 -15.04 14.99
C LEU A 61 -5.37 -14.34 16.35
N MET A 62 -4.26 -13.95 16.95
CA MET A 62 -4.25 -13.14 18.17
C MET A 62 -4.91 -11.77 17.92
N ILE A 63 -4.65 -11.14 16.77
CA ILE A 63 -5.34 -9.91 16.36
C ILE A 63 -6.85 -10.13 16.26
N PHE A 64 -7.29 -11.19 15.58
CA PHE A 64 -8.70 -11.54 15.47
C PHE A 64 -9.36 -11.69 16.85
N VAL A 65 -8.79 -12.51 17.73
CA VAL A 65 -9.33 -12.73 19.08
C VAL A 65 -9.33 -11.45 19.90
N GLY A 66 -8.22 -10.69 19.90
CA GLY A 66 -8.11 -9.43 20.62
C GLY A 66 -9.07 -8.35 20.10
N SER A 67 -9.38 -8.35 18.80
CA SER A 67 -10.31 -7.39 18.20
C SER A 67 -11.74 -7.50 18.74
N ILE A 68 -12.15 -8.66 19.27
CA ILE A 68 -13.49 -8.83 19.85
C ILE A 68 -13.68 -7.91 21.06
N GLY A 69 -12.69 -7.83 21.94
CA GLY A 69 -12.71 -6.97 23.13
C GLY A 69 -12.21 -5.55 22.92
N ALA A 70 -11.34 -5.31 21.93
CA ALA A 70 -10.65 -4.03 21.74
C ALA A 70 -10.89 -3.34 20.39
N GLY A 71 -11.60 -3.98 19.46
CA GLY A 71 -11.94 -3.43 18.14
C GLY A 71 -13.22 -2.58 18.16
N TRP A 72 -13.42 -1.80 17.09
CA TRP A 72 -14.58 -0.95 16.90
C TRP A 72 -15.81 -1.77 16.52
N ILE A 73 -16.77 -1.83 17.44
CA ILE A 73 -18.10 -2.41 17.21
C ILE A 73 -19.11 -1.25 17.12
N ALA A 74 -19.98 -1.26 16.12
CA ALA A 74 -21.07 -0.28 16.02
C ALA A 74 -22.11 -0.49 17.13
N ASN A 75 -22.69 0.60 17.66
CA ASN A 75 -23.68 0.51 18.74
C ASN A 75 -24.92 -0.35 18.35
N GLY A 76 -25.30 -0.33 17.07
CA GLY A 76 -26.40 -1.14 16.53
C GLY A 76 -26.03 -2.61 16.24
N SER A 77 -24.79 -3.02 16.46
CA SER A 77 -24.34 -4.41 16.22
C SER A 77 -24.98 -5.37 17.24
N PRO A 78 -25.61 -6.47 16.79
CA PRO A 78 -26.01 -7.58 17.66
C PRO A 78 -24.85 -8.19 18.45
N MET A 79 -23.60 -8.08 17.99
CA MET A 79 -22.42 -8.60 18.71
C MET A 79 -22.30 -8.01 20.12
N PHE A 80 -22.72 -6.75 20.33
CA PHE A 80 -22.71 -6.13 21.66
C PHE A 80 -23.57 -6.86 22.69
N ARG A 81 -24.54 -7.65 22.26
CA ARG A 81 -25.47 -8.38 23.15
C ARG A 81 -24.97 -9.79 23.48
N HIS A 82 -23.90 -10.25 22.86
CA HIS A 82 -23.38 -11.59 23.08
C HIS A 82 -22.64 -11.67 24.43
N PRO A 83 -22.93 -12.63 25.34
CA PRO A 83 -22.38 -12.67 26.69
C PRO A 83 -20.84 -12.63 26.75
N LEU A 84 -20.18 -13.37 25.84
CA LEU A 84 -18.71 -13.36 25.75
C LEU A 84 -18.16 -11.99 25.31
N VAL A 85 -18.83 -11.30 24.39
CA VAL A 85 -18.39 -9.99 23.91
C VAL A 85 -18.56 -8.95 25.02
N ILE A 86 -19.66 -9.03 25.77
CA ILE A 86 -19.87 -8.20 26.97
C ILE A 86 -18.72 -8.43 27.95
N ALA A 87 -18.47 -9.68 28.34
CA ALA A 87 -17.38 -10.00 29.28
C ALA A 87 -16.01 -9.49 28.81
N LEU A 88 -15.67 -9.66 27.54
CA LEU A 88 -14.40 -9.18 26.97
C LEU A 88 -14.28 -7.65 26.91
N ARG A 89 -15.40 -6.92 26.96
CA ARG A 89 -15.44 -5.45 26.81
C ARG A 89 -15.76 -4.70 28.09
N THR A 90 -16.34 -5.35 29.10
CA THR A 90 -16.70 -4.73 30.39
C THR A 90 -15.82 -5.20 31.53
N GLU A 91 -15.33 -6.44 31.50
CA GLU A 91 -14.49 -6.97 32.56
C GLU A 91 -13.04 -6.54 32.37
N GLY A 92 -12.39 -6.12 33.47
CA GLY A 92 -11.02 -5.61 33.41
C GLY A 92 -10.00 -6.62 32.87
N TRP A 93 -10.17 -7.91 33.20
CA TRP A 93 -9.34 -8.99 32.65
C TRP A 93 -9.57 -9.19 31.15
N GLY A 94 -10.81 -9.02 30.68
CA GLY A 94 -11.22 -9.19 29.29
C GLY A 94 -10.63 -8.12 28.39
N VAL A 95 -10.75 -6.86 28.81
CA VAL A 95 -10.20 -5.71 28.08
C VAL A 95 -8.67 -5.77 28.05
N THR A 96 -8.04 -6.10 29.18
CA THR A 96 -6.58 -6.23 29.31
C THR A 96 -6.05 -7.34 28.39
N THR A 97 -6.65 -8.53 28.44
CA THR A 97 -6.24 -9.68 27.62
C THR A 97 -6.43 -9.37 26.13
N SER A 98 -7.57 -8.78 25.76
CA SER A 98 -7.87 -8.41 24.37
C SER A 98 -6.88 -7.40 23.81
N THR A 99 -6.53 -6.39 24.61
CA THR A 99 -5.52 -5.39 24.27
C THR A 99 -4.15 -6.02 24.06
N ILE A 100 -3.70 -6.88 25.00
CA ILE A 100 -2.41 -7.56 24.90
C ILE A 100 -2.36 -8.46 23.66
N LEU A 101 -3.42 -9.26 23.40
CA LEU A 101 -3.49 -10.14 22.24
C LEU A 101 -3.46 -9.36 20.93
N LEU A 102 -4.23 -8.28 20.82
CA LEU A 102 -4.24 -7.41 19.64
C LEU A 102 -2.86 -6.83 19.37
N THR A 103 -2.25 -6.18 20.37
CA THR A 103 -0.98 -5.49 20.21
C THR A 103 0.18 -6.47 20.00
N ALA A 104 0.28 -7.53 20.82
CA ALA A 104 1.31 -8.54 20.66
C ALA A 104 1.16 -9.32 19.33
N GLY A 105 -0.08 -9.58 18.90
CA GLY A 105 -0.38 -10.18 17.60
C GLY A 105 0.08 -9.32 16.43
N ALA A 106 -0.20 -8.01 16.47
CA ALA A 106 0.27 -7.04 15.48
C ALA A 106 1.81 -7.00 15.40
N MET A 107 2.48 -6.99 16.56
CA MET A 107 3.94 -7.00 16.62
C MET A 107 4.55 -8.35 16.18
N LEU A 108 3.88 -9.47 16.46
CA LEU A 108 4.28 -10.79 15.96
C LEU A 108 4.14 -10.86 14.44
N LEU A 109 3.10 -10.24 13.85
CA LEU A 109 2.94 -10.15 12.41
C LEU A 109 4.06 -9.32 11.77
N VAL A 110 4.45 -8.18 12.38
CA VAL A 110 5.63 -7.38 11.96
C VAL A 110 6.90 -8.20 11.97
N ARG A 111 7.15 -8.91 13.08
CA ARG A 111 8.30 -9.79 13.18
C ARG A 111 8.27 -10.86 12.09
N SER A 112 7.13 -11.48 11.86
CA SER A 112 6.96 -12.56 10.89
C SER A 112 7.21 -12.07 9.46
N TRP A 113 6.77 -10.87 9.12
CA TRP A 113 7.10 -10.20 7.87
C TRP A 113 8.60 -9.98 7.67
N LEU A 114 9.30 -9.41 8.66
CA LEU A 114 10.75 -9.22 8.61
C LEU A 114 11.50 -10.56 8.49
N ARG A 115 11.06 -11.55 9.26
CA ARG A 115 11.60 -12.91 9.29
C ARG A 115 11.35 -13.68 8.01
N LEU A 116 10.26 -13.41 7.29
CA LEU A 116 9.98 -13.96 5.96
C LEU A 116 10.97 -13.40 4.94
N GLY A 117 11.15 -12.08 4.88
CA GLY A 117 12.12 -11.45 3.98
C GLY A 117 13.56 -11.92 4.20
N GLN A 118 13.96 -12.15 5.46
CA GLN A 118 15.27 -12.72 5.79
C GLN A 118 15.47 -14.15 5.30
N ARG A 119 14.42 -14.97 5.35
CA ARG A 119 14.47 -16.38 4.89
C ARG A 119 14.42 -16.47 3.37
N LEU A 120 13.88 -15.45 2.71
CA LEU A 120 13.80 -15.32 1.26
C LEU A 120 14.88 -14.38 0.71
N LYS A 121 16.01 -14.18 1.42
CA LYS A 121 17.01 -13.13 1.14
C LYS A 121 17.50 -13.11 -0.31
N ASP A 122 17.68 -14.29 -0.92
CA ASP A 122 18.18 -14.40 -2.30
C ASP A 122 17.05 -14.38 -3.35
N TRP A 123 15.80 -14.29 -2.88
CA TRP A 123 14.58 -14.22 -3.69
C TRP A 123 14.51 -15.22 -4.85
N GLY A 124 15.10 -16.40 -4.66
CA GLY A 124 15.19 -17.45 -5.67
C GLY A 124 13.85 -18.08 -6.06
N PRO A 125 13.88 -19.17 -6.86
CA PRO A 125 12.68 -19.88 -7.29
C PRO A 125 11.76 -20.23 -6.11
N GLY A 126 10.44 -20.01 -6.27
CA GLY A 126 9.43 -20.28 -5.22
C GLY A 126 9.27 -19.19 -4.15
N SER A 127 10.09 -18.12 -4.17
CA SER A 127 9.93 -16.97 -3.26
C SER A 127 8.56 -16.30 -3.40
N LEU A 128 8.13 -16.03 -4.64
CA LEU A 128 6.80 -15.46 -4.92
C LEU A 128 5.67 -16.32 -4.35
N ARG A 129 5.71 -17.64 -4.58
CA ARG A 129 4.71 -18.57 -4.03
C ARG A 129 4.68 -18.51 -2.50
N SER A 130 5.85 -18.48 -1.86
CA SER A 130 5.94 -18.39 -0.40
C SER A 130 5.32 -17.09 0.14
N VAL A 131 5.53 -15.96 -0.55
CA VAL A 131 4.93 -14.66 -0.19
C VAL A 131 3.41 -14.67 -0.41
N VAL A 132 2.92 -15.25 -1.50
CA VAL A 132 1.47 -15.39 -1.75
C VAL A 132 0.81 -16.24 -0.66
N VAL A 133 1.42 -17.36 -0.29
CA VAL A 133 0.94 -18.21 0.82
C VAL A 133 0.96 -17.43 2.14
N ALA A 134 2.00 -16.62 2.39
CA ALA A 134 2.06 -15.76 3.57
C ALA A 134 0.92 -14.75 3.61
N VAL A 135 0.68 -14.03 2.50
CA VAL A 135 -0.43 -13.07 2.37
C VAL A 135 -1.76 -13.75 2.65
N ALA A 136 -2.03 -14.91 2.03
CA ALA A 136 -3.28 -15.64 2.22
C ALA A 136 -3.45 -16.11 3.68
N ALA A 137 -2.40 -16.72 4.25
CA ALA A 137 -2.44 -17.21 5.63
C ALA A 137 -2.62 -16.08 6.64
N TRP A 138 -1.97 -14.93 6.44
CA TRP A 138 -2.05 -13.81 7.37
C TRP A 138 -3.36 -13.03 7.21
N ALA A 139 -3.90 -12.92 6.00
CA ALA A 139 -5.18 -12.28 5.75
C ALA A 139 -6.38 -13.11 6.23
N ALA A 140 -6.29 -14.45 6.21
CA ALA A 140 -7.43 -15.32 6.52
C ALA A 140 -8.04 -15.07 7.92
N PRO A 141 -7.29 -15.01 9.05
CA PRO A 141 -7.89 -14.64 10.33
C PRO A 141 -8.37 -13.18 10.37
N LEU A 142 -7.66 -12.27 9.69
CA LEU A 142 -8.00 -10.85 9.64
C LEU A 142 -9.33 -10.57 8.92
N MET A 143 -9.77 -11.47 8.03
CA MET A 143 -11.09 -11.41 7.40
C MET A 143 -12.24 -11.40 8.42
N PHE A 144 -12.02 -12.01 9.58
CA PHE A 144 -13.03 -12.18 10.62
C PHE A 144 -12.83 -11.23 11.79
N ALA A 145 -11.77 -10.42 11.80
CA ALA A 145 -11.52 -9.42 12.83
C ALA A 145 -12.67 -8.40 12.90
N VAL A 146 -13.01 -8.00 14.12
CA VAL A 146 -13.74 -6.75 14.35
C VAL A 146 -12.86 -5.62 13.81
N PRO A 147 -13.42 -4.58 13.15
CA PRO A 147 -12.62 -3.47 12.64
C PRO A 147 -11.67 -2.90 13.70
N ILE A 148 -10.39 -2.81 13.35
CA ILE A 148 -9.30 -2.28 14.19
C ILE A 148 -8.55 -1.22 13.39
N TYR A 149 -7.81 -0.33 14.06
CA TYR A 149 -6.99 0.74 13.44
C TYR A 149 -7.79 1.86 12.76
N SER A 150 -9.01 1.60 12.34
CA SER A 150 -9.94 2.59 11.84
C SER A 150 -11.36 2.06 11.99
N ARG A 151 -12.30 3.00 12.08
CA ARG A 151 -13.74 2.76 12.08
C ARG A 151 -14.43 3.30 10.82
N ASP A 152 -13.66 3.67 9.79
CA ASP A 152 -14.15 4.25 8.53
C ASP A 152 -15.19 3.37 7.83
N VAL A 153 -15.11 2.05 8.01
CA VAL A 153 -16.08 1.11 7.43
C VAL A 153 -17.53 1.41 7.85
N TYR A 154 -17.73 1.97 9.04
CA TYR A 154 -19.05 2.42 9.48
C TYR A 154 -19.47 3.73 8.82
N ALA A 155 -18.51 4.62 8.52
CA ALA A 155 -18.79 5.78 7.68
C ALA A 155 -19.21 5.32 6.28
N TYR A 156 -18.60 4.28 5.70
CA TYR A 156 -19.02 3.74 4.40
C TYR A 156 -20.48 3.26 4.42
N THR A 157 -20.90 2.64 5.53
CA THR A 157 -22.29 2.23 5.75
C THR A 157 -23.22 3.45 5.81
N GLY A 158 -22.84 4.52 6.53
CA GLY A 158 -23.59 5.78 6.54
C GLY A 158 -23.68 6.44 5.15
N GLN A 159 -22.57 6.50 4.41
CA GLN A 159 -22.55 7.05 3.06
C GLN A 159 -23.43 6.24 2.10
N GLY A 160 -23.40 4.90 2.18
CA GLY A 160 -24.29 4.05 1.40
C GLY A 160 -25.76 4.25 1.73
N ARG A 161 -26.08 4.48 3.01
CA ARG A 161 -27.45 4.74 3.47
C ARG A 161 -27.97 6.11 3.02
N LEU A 162 -27.13 7.15 3.00
CA LEU A 162 -27.48 8.45 2.40
C LEU A 162 -27.95 8.28 0.96
N VAL A 163 -27.15 7.58 0.14
CA VAL A 163 -27.49 7.33 -1.27
C VAL A 163 -28.76 6.47 -1.38
N LEU A 164 -28.94 5.49 -0.49
CA LEU A 164 -30.12 4.62 -0.49
C LEU A 164 -31.42 5.41 -0.17
N GLU A 165 -31.35 6.38 0.74
CA GLU A 165 -32.45 7.28 1.11
C GLU A 165 -32.63 8.46 0.12
N GLY A 166 -31.91 8.45 -1.01
CA GLY A 166 -32.02 9.48 -2.06
C GLY A 166 -31.32 10.80 -1.73
N GLN A 167 -30.52 10.85 -0.66
CA GLN A 167 -29.71 12.01 -0.31
C GLN A 167 -28.38 12.01 -1.08
N ASN A 168 -27.85 13.20 -1.38
CA ASN A 168 -26.55 13.34 -2.03
C ASN A 168 -25.44 13.46 -0.96
N PRO A 169 -24.51 12.49 -0.86
CA PRO A 169 -23.47 12.50 0.18
C PRO A 169 -22.33 13.50 -0.06
N TYR A 170 -22.32 14.19 -1.21
CA TYR A 170 -21.44 15.34 -1.45
C TYR A 170 -21.97 16.63 -0.83
N THR A 171 -23.24 16.66 -0.41
CA THR A 171 -23.87 17.82 0.21
C THR A 171 -24.39 17.54 1.61
N ALA A 172 -24.78 16.30 1.91
CA ALA A 172 -25.28 15.87 3.21
C ALA A 172 -24.23 15.09 3.99
N GLY A 173 -24.15 15.33 5.30
CA GLY A 173 -23.40 14.50 6.25
C GLY A 173 -24.20 13.27 6.67
N ILE A 174 -23.51 12.27 7.22
CA ILE A 174 -24.11 11.05 7.80
C ILE A 174 -25.08 11.40 8.95
N SER A 175 -24.85 12.52 9.64
CA SER A 175 -25.70 13.04 10.71
C SER A 175 -27.14 13.35 10.30
N SER A 176 -27.42 13.54 9.00
CA SER A 176 -28.79 13.76 8.51
C SER A 176 -29.65 12.50 8.56
N LEU A 177 -29.04 11.32 8.70
CA LEU A 177 -29.74 10.05 8.77
C LEU A 177 -30.38 9.84 10.14
N SER A 178 -31.59 9.27 10.13
CA SER A 178 -32.19 8.77 11.36
C SER A 178 -31.33 7.67 11.99
N ASN A 179 -31.14 7.74 13.30
CA ASN A 179 -30.35 6.77 14.07
C ASN A 179 -28.89 6.59 13.59
N TRP A 180 -28.30 7.61 12.95
CA TRP A 180 -26.94 7.52 12.40
C TRP A 180 -25.88 7.09 13.42
N PHE A 181 -26.04 7.47 14.69
CA PHE A 181 -25.11 7.10 15.78
C PHE A 181 -25.06 5.57 16.00
N SER A 182 -26.14 4.86 15.67
CA SER A 182 -26.20 3.39 15.77
C SER A 182 -25.34 2.70 14.71
N LEU A 183 -25.04 3.37 13.59
CA LEU A 183 -24.19 2.83 12.52
C LEU A 183 -22.73 2.70 12.93
N GLY A 184 -22.30 3.41 13.99
CA GLY A 184 -20.93 3.35 14.47
C GLY A 184 -19.95 4.22 13.68
N ALA A 185 -20.44 5.17 12.87
CA ALA A 185 -19.60 6.21 12.29
C ALA A 185 -18.99 7.08 13.41
N ASP A 186 -17.79 7.58 13.20
CA ASP A 186 -17.16 8.50 14.13
C ASP A 186 -17.90 9.85 14.12
N PRO A 187 -18.35 10.36 15.29
CA PRO A 187 -19.03 11.64 15.38
C PRO A 187 -18.23 12.82 14.83
N ALA A 188 -16.89 12.78 14.86
CA ALA A 188 -16.04 13.84 14.32
C ALA A 188 -16.22 14.03 12.81
N TRP A 189 -16.68 12.99 12.11
CA TRP A 189 -16.89 12.99 10.65
C TRP A 189 -18.37 12.97 10.28
N ALA A 190 -19.29 13.12 11.24
CA ALA A 190 -20.73 12.97 10.99
C ALA A 190 -21.28 14.02 10.01
N GLU A 191 -20.79 15.25 10.08
CA GLU A 191 -21.14 16.36 9.17
C GLU A 191 -20.24 16.43 7.92
N ALA A 192 -19.23 15.56 7.82
CA ALA A 192 -18.26 15.62 6.74
C ALA A 192 -18.88 15.13 5.41
N LYS A 193 -18.63 15.90 4.35
CA LYS A 193 -18.95 15.50 2.98
C LYS A 193 -18.06 14.33 2.56
N THR A 194 -18.60 13.47 1.72
CA THR A 194 -17.87 12.28 1.27
C THR A 194 -16.63 12.64 0.44
N PRO A 195 -15.45 12.07 0.75
CA PRO A 195 -14.25 12.23 -0.07
C PRO A 195 -14.16 11.18 -1.20
N TYR A 196 -15.20 10.36 -1.39
CA TYR A 196 -15.16 9.20 -2.29
C TYR A 196 -15.72 9.51 -3.68
N GLY A 197 -15.28 8.73 -4.67
CA GLY A 197 -15.81 8.82 -6.02
C GLY A 197 -17.15 8.09 -6.18
N PRO A 198 -17.82 8.25 -7.35
CA PRO A 198 -19.15 7.68 -7.58
C PRO A 198 -19.19 6.15 -7.48
N TYR A 199 -18.14 5.44 -7.90
CA TYR A 199 -18.14 3.97 -7.86
C TYR A 199 -18.10 3.42 -6.45
N PHE A 200 -17.38 4.08 -5.54
CA PHE A 200 -17.44 3.65 -4.14
C PHE A 200 -18.81 3.93 -3.52
N LEU A 201 -19.44 5.05 -3.85
CA LEU A 201 -20.79 5.37 -3.37
C LEU A 201 -21.83 4.39 -3.91
N TRP A 202 -21.70 3.95 -5.17
CA TRP A 202 -22.52 2.87 -5.71
C TRP A 202 -22.32 1.60 -4.89
N LEU A 203 -21.09 1.14 -4.73
CA LEU A 203 -20.77 -0.07 -3.97
C LEU A 203 -21.28 0.01 -2.53
N ALA A 204 -21.11 1.14 -1.86
CA ALA A 204 -21.62 1.36 -0.52
C ALA A 204 -23.15 1.28 -0.47
N ARG A 205 -23.85 1.90 -1.43
CA ARG A 205 -25.30 1.78 -1.56
C ARG A 205 -25.73 0.33 -1.78
N TRP A 206 -25.03 -0.43 -2.62
CA TRP A 206 -25.31 -1.86 -2.86
C TRP A 206 -25.13 -2.69 -1.60
N VAL A 207 -24.00 -2.51 -0.89
CA VAL A 207 -23.74 -3.20 0.39
C VAL A 207 -24.87 -2.93 1.37
N VAL A 208 -25.19 -1.66 1.60
CA VAL A 208 -26.22 -1.26 2.57
C VAL A 208 -27.60 -1.78 2.16
N GLY A 209 -27.94 -1.75 0.88
CA GLY A 209 -29.21 -2.28 0.37
C GLY A 209 -29.33 -3.80 0.51
N ILE A 210 -28.22 -4.54 0.42
CA ILE A 210 -28.21 -6.00 0.62
C ILE A 210 -28.31 -6.36 2.11
N THR A 211 -27.63 -5.60 2.97
CA THR A 211 -27.52 -5.93 4.40
C THR A 211 -28.53 -5.19 5.27
N ASP A 212 -29.43 -4.40 4.68
CA ASP A 212 -30.34 -3.49 5.39
C ASP A 212 -29.60 -2.59 6.41
N ALA A 213 -28.44 -2.06 6.02
CA ALA A 213 -27.52 -1.30 6.88
C ALA A 213 -27.07 -2.01 8.17
N GLN A 214 -27.27 -3.32 8.31
CA GLN A 214 -26.82 -4.08 9.48
C GLN A 214 -25.28 -4.03 9.56
N PRO A 215 -24.69 -3.49 10.65
CA PRO A 215 -23.27 -3.13 10.67
C PRO A 215 -22.31 -4.29 10.41
N ASP A 216 -22.56 -5.47 10.97
CA ASP A 216 -21.61 -6.58 10.91
C ASP A 216 -21.53 -7.19 9.50
N PHE A 217 -22.67 -7.44 8.87
CA PHE A 217 -22.74 -7.90 7.48
C PHE A 217 -22.25 -6.84 6.51
N SER A 218 -22.57 -5.56 6.75
CA SER A 218 -22.00 -4.44 5.97
C SER A 218 -20.47 -4.46 6.01
N VAL A 219 -19.88 -4.57 7.21
CA VAL A 219 -18.42 -4.68 7.39
C VAL A 219 -17.85 -5.87 6.62
N LEU A 220 -18.48 -7.05 6.69
CA LEU A 220 -18.02 -8.23 5.96
C LEU A 220 -18.05 -8.03 4.44
N LEU A 221 -19.12 -7.45 3.88
CA LEU A 221 -19.18 -7.18 2.44
C LEU A 221 -18.20 -6.09 1.99
N PHE A 222 -18.02 -5.03 2.77
CA PHE A 222 -16.96 -4.04 2.50
C PHE A 222 -15.57 -4.68 2.55
N ARG A 223 -15.35 -5.64 3.46
CA ARG A 223 -14.10 -6.37 3.54
C ARG A 223 -13.86 -7.28 2.35
N VAL A 224 -14.90 -7.90 1.80
CA VAL A 224 -14.81 -8.62 0.52
C VAL A 224 -14.39 -7.67 -0.61
N LEU A 225 -14.99 -6.49 -0.71
CA LEU A 225 -14.60 -5.49 -1.71
C LEU A 225 -13.15 -5.02 -1.54
N ALA A 226 -12.71 -4.75 -0.31
CA ALA A 226 -11.32 -4.40 -0.03
C ALA A 226 -10.36 -5.54 -0.41
N THR A 227 -10.74 -6.78 -0.13
CA THR A 227 -9.97 -7.99 -0.49
C THR A 227 -9.84 -8.19 -1.99
N VAL A 228 -10.84 -7.81 -2.80
CA VAL A 228 -10.70 -7.76 -4.26
C VAL A 228 -9.54 -6.85 -4.65
N GLY A 229 -9.42 -5.68 -4.03
CA GLY A 229 -8.29 -4.77 -4.18
C GLY A 229 -6.93 -5.39 -3.82
N VAL A 230 -6.89 -6.13 -2.71
CA VAL A 230 -5.70 -6.89 -2.28
C VAL A 230 -5.33 -7.95 -3.33
N VAL A 231 -6.30 -8.71 -3.85
CA VAL A 231 -6.08 -9.73 -4.89
C VAL A 231 -5.55 -9.09 -6.17
N LEU A 232 -6.08 -7.94 -6.59
CA LEU A 232 -5.54 -7.19 -7.73
C LEU A 232 -4.06 -6.81 -7.49
N CYS A 233 -3.70 -6.38 -6.28
CA CYS A 233 -2.29 -6.13 -5.94
C CYS A 233 -1.45 -7.41 -6.00
N VAL A 234 -1.94 -8.54 -5.48
CA VAL A 234 -1.26 -9.85 -5.53
C VAL A 234 -1.00 -10.28 -6.97
N ILE A 235 -1.91 -9.97 -7.91
CA ILE A 235 -1.77 -10.32 -9.32
C ILE A 235 -0.83 -9.35 -10.06
N TYR A 236 -1.03 -8.03 -9.90
CA TYR A 236 -0.42 -7.03 -10.77
C TYR A 236 0.88 -6.42 -10.22
N VAL A 237 1.13 -6.46 -8.90
CA VAL A 237 2.44 -6.05 -8.35
C VAL A 237 3.57 -6.93 -8.88
N PRO A 238 3.50 -8.28 -8.84
CA PRO A 238 4.54 -9.14 -9.40
C PRO A 238 4.79 -8.89 -10.88
N ARG A 239 3.72 -8.81 -11.68
CA ARG A 239 3.80 -8.61 -13.14
C ARG A 239 4.44 -7.26 -13.50
N LEU A 240 4.07 -6.20 -12.78
CA LEU A 240 4.65 -4.89 -13.00
C LEU A 240 6.11 -4.82 -12.53
N ALA A 241 6.49 -5.56 -11.48
CA ALA A 241 7.88 -5.67 -11.03
C ALA A 241 8.77 -6.38 -12.06
N GLU A 242 8.28 -7.48 -12.67
CA GLU A 242 8.99 -8.22 -13.72
C GLU A 242 9.35 -7.32 -14.90
N MET A 243 8.42 -6.45 -15.34
CA MET A 243 8.65 -5.48 -16.42
C MET A 243 9.79 -4.49 -16.13
N HIS A 244 10.09 -4.23 -14.85
CA HIS A 244 11.16 -3.34 -14.43
C HIS A 244 12.43 -4.08 -14.00
N GLY A 245 12.50 -5.40 -14.24
CA GLY A 245 13.62 -6.24 -13.81
C GLY A 245 13.75 -6.36 -12.28
N ILE A 246 12.67 -6.13 -11.55
CA ILE A 246 12.62 -6.26 -10.09
C ILE A 246 12.05 -7.62 -9.71
N ASN A 247 12.65 -8.28 -8.72
CA ASN A 247 12.16 -9.58 -8.27
C ASN A 247 10.68 -9.51 -7.80
N PRO A 248 9.76 -10.28 -8.43
CA PRO A 248 8.33 -10.20 -8.12
C PRO A 248 7.98 -10.61 -6.70
N GLY A 249 8.66 -11.60 -6.13
CA GLY A 249 8.48 -12.01 -4.72
C GLY A 249 8.87 -10.91 -3.75
N ARG A 250 9.99 -10.21 -4.02
CA ARG A 250 10.47 -9.08 -3.21
C ARG A 250 9.51 -7.90 -3.26
N ALA A 251 9.04 -7.56 -4.46
CA ALA A 251 8.07 -6.47 -4.65
C ALA A 251 6.76 -6.77 -3.91
N LEU A 252 6.24 -7.99 -4.02
CA LEU A 252 5.01 -8.39 -3.33
C LEU A 252 5.18 -8.42 -1.81
N TRP A 253 6.34 -8.83 -1.31
CA TRP A 253 6.64 -8.83 0.12
C TRP A 253 6.71 -7.42 0.71
N ILE A 254 7.31 -6.48 -0.02
CA ILE A 254 7.37 -5.06 0.35
C ILE A 254 5.97 -4.43 0.32
N ALA A 255 5.20 -4.72 -0.73
CA ALA A 255 3.95 -4.03 -1.01
C ALA A 255 2.76 -4.60 -0.22
N VAL A 256 2.54 -5.92 -0.30
CA VAL A 256 1.28 -6.56 0.09
C VAL A 256 1.43 -7.42 1.35
N ALA A 257 2.51 -8.20 1.48
CA ALA A 257 2.76 -8.96 2.72
C ALA A 257 3.15 -8.06 3.91
N ASN A 258 3.22 -6.75 3.67
CA ASN A 258 3.38 -5.72 4.68
C ASN A 258 2.25 -5.80 5.73
N PRO A 259 2.57 -5.94 7.03
CA PRO A 259 1.58 -6.01 8.10
C PRO A 259 0.62 -4.82 8.14
N LEU A 260 1.13 -3.60 7.88
CA LEU A 260 0.29 -2.40 7.82
C LEU A 260 -0.72 -2.51 6.66
N PHE A 261 -0.27 -3.05 5.51
CA PHE A 261 -1.15 -3.28 4.37
C PHE A 261 -2.27 -4.26 4.71
N LEU A 262 -1.94 -5.42 5.30
CA LEU A 262 -2.96 -6.42 5.64
C LEU A 262 -3.90 -5.95 6.76
N ILE A 263 -3.38 -5.29 7.81
CA ILE A 263 -4.22 -4.78 8.90
C ILE A 263 -5.16 -3.69 8.37
N SER A 264 -4.63 -2.68 7.68
CA SER A 264 -5.46 -1.57 7.18
C SER A 264 -6.44 -2.02 6.10
N PHE A 265 -6.01 -2.79 5.11
CA PHE A 265 -6.86 -3.10 3.96
C PHE A 265 -7.78 -4.30 4.20
N VAL A 266 -7.34 -5.29 4.99
CA VAL A 266 -8.18 -6.46 5.30
C VAL A 266 -8.91 -6.26 6.62
N ALA A 267 -8.21 -6.13 7.75
CA ALA A 267 -8.87 -6.07 9.05
C ALA A 267 -9.78 -4.84 9.20
N SER A 268 -9.30 -3.64 8.84
CA SER A 268 -10.09 -2.40 8.89
C SER A 268 -11.06 -2.23 7.71
N ALA A 269 -11.00 -3.10 6.70
CA ALA A 269 -11.82 -3.04 5.48
C ALA A 269 -11.72 -1.70 4.71
N HIS A 270 -10.55 -1.07 4.70
CA HIS A 270 -10.38 0.22 4.00
C HIS A 270 -10.59 0.09 2.49
N ASN A 271 -11.42 0.98 1.94
CA ASN A 271 -11.71 1.03 0.50
C ASN A 271 -10.49 1.41 -0.37
N ASP A 272 -9.49 2.05 0.24
CA ASP A 272 -8.17 2.30 -0.32
C ASP A 272 -7.54 1.06 -0.96
N ALA A 273 -7.83 -0.14 -0.46
CA ALA A 273 -7.36 -1.39 -1.04
C ALA A 273 -7.82 -1.56 -2.50
N LEU A 274 -9.11 -1.29 -2.76
CA LEU A 274 -9.71 -1.40 -4.10
C LEU A 274 -9.18 -0.30 -5.02
N MET A 275 -9.03 0.92 -4.49
CA MET A 275 -8.37 2.02 -5.20
C MET A 275 -6.96 1.61 -5.64
N VAL A 276 -6.09 1.18 -4.71
CA VAL A 276 -4.70 0.81 -5.01
C VAL A 276 -4.64 -0.38 -5.97
N GLY A 277 -5.48 -1.40 -5.78
CA GLY A 277 -5.54 -2.56 -6.67
C GLY A 277 -5.87 -2.20 -8.11
N LEU A 278 -6.89 -1.35 -8.31
CA LEU A 278 -7.27 -0.83 -9.62
C LEU A 278 -6.18 0.06 -10.23
N ALA A 279 -5.55 0.92 -9.42
CA ALA A 279 -4.45 1.78 -9.86
C ALA A 279 -3.24 0.98 -10.35
N VAL A 280 -2.80 -0.04 -9.59
CA VAL A 280 -1.67 -0.90 -9.98
C VAL A 280 -2.00 -1.72 -11.23
N ALA A 281 -3.22 -2.28 -11.31
CA ALA A 281 -3.69 -2.97 -12.51
C ALA A 281 -3.70 -2.04 -13.73
N GLY A 282 -4.22 -0.82 -13.57
CA GLY A 282 -4.28 0.18 -14.63
C GLY A 282 -2.89 0.62 -15.11
N MET A 283 -1.96 0.82 -14.18
CA MET A 283 -0.55 1.10 -14.50
C MET A 283 0.10 -0.05 -15.28
N TYR A 284 -0.18 -1.31 -14.91
CA TYR A 284 0.30 -2.48 -15.65
C TYR A 284 -0.23 -2.53 -17.09
N PHE A 285 -1.53 -2.35 -17.29
CA PHE A 285 -2.10 -2.35 -18.64
C PHE A 285 -1.62 -1.17 -19.48
N ALA A 286 -1.47 0.01 -18.90
CA ALA A 286 -0.91 1.16 -19.62
C ALA A 286 0.56 0.95 -19.99
N ALA A 287 1.37 0.39 -19.09
CA ALA A 287 2.79 0.11 -19.34
C ALA A 287 3.01 -1.00 -20.40
N THR A 288 2.03 -1.88 -20.61
CA THR A 288 2.05 -2.96 -21.61
C THR A 288 1.43 -2.56 -22.95
N GLY A 289 1.15 -1.26 -23.17
CA GLY A 289 0.60 -0.75 -24.43
C GLY A 289 -0.93 -0.80 -24.52
N ARG A 290 -1.63 -1.38 -23.53
CA ARG A 290 -3.10 -1.44 -23.47
C ARG A 290 -3.66 -0.18 -22.80
N HIS A 291 -3.37 0.98 -23.39
CA HIS A 291 -3.60 2.29 -22.78
C HIS A 291 -5.06 2.57 -22.40
N ILE A 292 -6.03 2.16 -23.23
CA ILE A 292 -7.47 2.33 -22.91
C ILE A 292 -7.86 1.50 -21.69
N THR A 293 -7.47 0.22 -21.64
CA THR A 293 -7.74 -0.63 -20.47
C THR A 293 -7.06 -0.07 -19.23
N GLY A 294 -5.81 0.37 -19.36
CA GLY A 294 -5.06 0.99 -18.27
C GLY A 294 -5.72 2.27 -17.76
N LEU A 295 -6.14 3.14 -18.68
CA LEU A 295 -6.88 4.36 -18.40
C LEU A 295 -8.17 4.06 -17.65
N LEU A 296 -9.03 3.17 -18.18
CA LEU A 296 -10.32 2.86 -17.57
C LEU A 296 -10.19 2.27 -16.17
N LEU A 297 -9.15 1.46 -15.91
CA LEU A 297 -8.87 0.93 -14.57
C LEU A 297 -8.39 2.03 -13.61
N VAL A 298 -7.55 2.96 -14.07
CA VAL A 298 -7.18 4.14 -13.27
C VAL A 298 -8.39 5.05 -13.05
N THR A 299 -9.24 5.26 -14.05
CA THR A 299 -10.51 5.99 -13.91
C THR A 299 -11.43 5.30 -12.89
N ALA A 300 -11.48 3.97 -12.89
CA ALA A 300 -12.20 3.22 -11.87
C ALA A 300 -11.61 3.41 -10.47
N SER A 301 -10.28 3.45 -10.35
CA SER A 301 -9.60 3.82 -9.10
C SER A 301 -9.97 5.22 -8.62
N ILE A 302 -10.04 6.21 -9.52
CA ILE A 302 -10.50 7.59 -9.21
C ILE A 302 -11.95 7.56 -8.74
N GLY A 303 -12.78 6.74 -9.38
CA GLY A 303 -14.17 6.49 -8.99
C GLY A 303 -14.32 5.81 -7.63
N ILE A 304 -13.27 5.16 -7.10
CA ILE A 304 -13.24 4.73 -5.69
C ILE A 304 -12.81 5.89 -4.80
N LYS A 305 -11.62 6.45 -5.08
CA LYS A 305 -11.03 7.54 -4.30
C LYS A 305 -10.25 8.48 -5.22
N PRO A 306 -10.67 9.76 -5.33
CA PRO A 306 -10.23 10.64 -6.41
C PRO A 306 -8.73 10.93 -6.49
N ILE A 307 -7.99 10.75 -5.39
CA ILE A 307 -6.55 11.07 -5.30
C ILE A 307 -5.68 10.40 -6.38
N THR A 308 -6.11 9.25 -6.91
CA THR A 308 -5.40 8.55 -8.00
C THR A 308 -5.48 9.27 -9.35
N VAL A 309 -6.17 10.40 -9.45
CA VAL A 309 -6.13 11.32 -10.60
C VAL A 309 -4.70 11.76 -10.93
N LEU A 310 -3.82 11.79 -9.93
CA LEU A 310 -2.38 12.04 -10.06
C LEU A 310 -1.68 11.08 -11.02
N LEU A 311 -2.25 9.90 -11.31
CA LEU A 311 -1.69 8.92 -12.24
C LEU A 311 -2.03 9.22 -13.70
N LEU A 312 -3.12 9.95 -13.99
CA LEU A 312 -3.57 10.20 -15.38
C LEU A 312 -2.50 10.85 -16.26
N PRO A 313 -1.74 11.87 -15.78
CA PRO A 313 -0.67 12.44 -16.61
C PRO A 313 0.40 11.41 -16.98
N PHE A 314 0.71 10.47 -16.09
CA PHE A 314 1.68 9.43 -16.38
C PHE A 314 1.12 8.38 -17.36
N ILE A 315 -0.17 8.07 -17.28
CA ILE A 315 -0.86 7.24 -18.28
C ILE A 315 -0.83 7.92 -19.66
N GLY A 316 -1.10 9.23 -19.72
CA GLY A 316 -1.00 10.01 -20.96
C GLY A 316 0.41 10.02 -21.54
N LEU A 317 1.44 10.09 -20.70
CA LEU A 317 2.83 9.97 -21.15
C LEU A 317 3.16 8.57 -21.67
N MET A 318 2.66 7.51 -21.03
CA MET A 318 2.81 6.13 -21.53
C MET A 318 2.18 5.97 -22.91
N TRP A 319 1.00 6.55 -23.11
CA TRP A 319 0.29 6.50 -24.38
C TRP A 319 0.96 7.37 -25.46
N ALA A 320 1.52 8.52 -25.09
CA ALA A 320 2.28 9.37 -26.00
C ALA A 320 3.53 8.64 -26.54
N GLY A 321 4.22 7.89 -25.69
CA GLY A 321 5.42 7.11 -26.02
C GLY A 321 6.75 7.84 -25.76
N PRO A 322 7.89 7.15 -25.88
CA PRO A 322 9.21 7.63 -25.41
C PRO A 322 9.76 8.85 -26.16
N ALA A 323 9.49 8.96 -27.46
CA ALA A 323 9.98 10.05 -28.32
C ALA A 323 8.88 11.06 -28.71
N ALA A 324 7.81 11.13 -27.92
CA ALA A 324 6.68 12.00 -28.22
C ALA A 324 7.04 13.50 -28.22
N SER A 325 6.60 14.22 -29.24
CA SER A 325 6.63 15.70 -29.26
C SER A 325 5.75 16.28 -28.14
N TRP A 326 5.98 17.55 -27.78
CA TRP A 326 5.16 18.23 -26.79
C TRP A 326 3.68 18.27 -27.17
N ALA A 327 3.37 18.55 -28.44
CA ALA A 327 2.00 18.52 -28.95
C ALA A 327 1.33 17.16 -28.71
N ARG A 328 2.04 16.06 -28.98
CA ARG A 328 1.52 14.69 -28.74
C ARG A 328 1.33 14.42 -27.25
N LYS A 329 2.25 14.85 -26.38
CA LYS A 329 2.10 14.70 -24.91
C LYS A 329 0.87 15.43 -24.39
N PHE A 330 0.69 16.69 -24.78
CA PHE A 330 -0.49 17.49 -24.39
C PHE A 330 -1.79 16.90 -24.95
N LEU A 331 -1.76 16.39 -26.19
CA LEU A 331 -2.90 15.68 -26.76
C LEU A 331 -3.31 14.50 -25.87
N PHE A 332 -2.40 13.60 -25.53
CA PHE A 332 -2.75 12.43 -24.71
C PHE A 332 -3.04 12.75 -23.24
N TRP A 333 -2.49 13.84 -22.69
CA TRP A 333 -2.97 14.37 -21.42
C TRP A 333 -4.42 14.85 -21.52
N GLY A 334 -4.75 15.63 -22.54
CA GLY A 334 -6.13 16.05 -22.82
C GLY A 334 -7.06 14.86 -23.04
N THR A 335 -6.64 13.85 -23.81
CA THR A 335 -7.42 12.63 -24.08
C THR A 335 -7.65 11.82 -22.80
N THR A 336 -6.61 11.57 -22.00
CA THR A 336 -6.75 10.78 -20.76
C THR A 336 -7.60 11.51 -19.71
N ALA A 337 -7.43 12.83 -19.57
CA ALA A 337 -8.25 13.66 -18.71
C ALA A 337 -9.72 13.71 -19.20
N GLY A 338 -9.93 13.95 -20.50
CA GLY A 338 -11.25 14.07 -21.11
C GLY A 338 -12.05 12.78 -21.04
N ILE A 339 -11.45 11.63 -21.39
CA ILE A 339 -12.11 10.31 -21.27
C ILE A 339 -12.44 10.01 -19.80
N SER A 340 -11.49 10.21 -18.88
CA SER A 340 -11.73 9.94 -17.45
C SER A 340 -12.85 10.82 -16.90
N PHE A 341 -12.83 12.12 -17.24
CA PHE A 341 -13.86 13.07 -16.84
C PHE A 341 -15.22 12.66 -17.40
N ALA A 342 -15.32 12.35 -18.70
CA ALA A 342 -16.58 11.95 -19.33
C ALA A 342 -17.15 10.67 -18.70
N VAL A 343 -16.31 9.66 -18.46
CA VAL A 343 -16.71 8.42 -17.79
C VAL A 343 -17.24 8.69 -16.38
N LEU A 344 -16.53 9.49 -15.58
CA LEU A 344 -16.95 9.82 -14.22
C LEU A 344 -18.16 10.75 -14.17
N ALA A 345 -18.32 11.64 -15.15
CA ALA A 345 -19.48 12.50 -15.32
C ALA A 345 -20.74 11.67 -15.58
N VAL A 346 -20.68 10.73 -16.53
CA VAL A 346 -21.77 9.77 -16.78
C VAL A 346 -22.04 8.91 -15.55
N SER A 347 -20.98 8.54 -14.82
CA SER A 347 -21.09 7.80 -13.56
C SER A 347 -21.65 8.64 -12.40
N GLY A 348 -21.76 9.95 -12.55
CA GLY A 348 -22.44 10.82 -11.59
C GLY A 348 -23.96 10.81 -11.75
N ILE A 349 -24.49 10.35 -12.89
CA ILE A 349 -25.94 10.38 -13.18
C ILE A 349 -26.72 9.45 -12.24
N PRO A 350 -26.31 8.19 -12.01
CA PRO A 350 -27.03 7.31 -11.09
C PRO A 350 -27.06 7.87 -9.68
N TYR A 351 -28.24 7.79 -9.04
CA TYR A 351 -28.49 8.26 -7.69
C TYR A 351 -28.26 9.76 -7.47
N ASN A 352 -28.27 10.56 -8.55
CA ASN A 352 -28.14 12.02 -8.50
C ASN A 352 -26.85 12.50 -7.80
N LEU A 353 -25.75 11.78 -8.01
CA LEU A 353 -24.44 12.11 -7.43
C LEU A 353 -23.80 13.34 -8.09
N GLY A 354 -24.04 13.53 -9.39
CA GLY A 354 -23.55 14.63 -10.20
C GLY A 354 -22.02 14.72 -10.22
N PHE A 355 -21.50 15.94 -10.10
CA PHE A 355 -20.06 16.25 -10.12
C PHE A 355 -19.44 16.45 -8.74
N GLY A 356 -20.11 16.02 -7.66
CA GLY A 356 -19.62 16.25 -6.30
C GLY A 356 -18.23 15.66 -6.03
N TRP A 357 -17.84 14.62 -6.75
CA TRP A 357 -16.49 14.03 -6.72
C TRP A 357 -15.38 14.99 -7.19
N VAL A 358 -15.70 16.02 -7.97
CA VAL A 358 -14.75 17.08 -8.35
C VAL A 358 -14.38 17.91 -7.12
N TRP A 359 -15.38 18.26 -6.31
CA TRP A 359 -15.15 18.99 -5.05
C TRP A 359 -14.40 18.15 -4.03
N ALA A 360 -14.64 16.84 -3.99
CA ALA A 360 -13.87 15.90 -3.15
C ALA A 360 -12.36 15.88 -3.48
N ILE A 361 -11.93 16.31 -4.68
CA ILE A 361 -10.51 16.50 -5.03
C ILE A 361 -9.96 17.81 -4.45
N LEU A 362 -10.79 18.84 -4.40
CA LEU A 362 -10.39 20.22 -4.15
C LEU A 362 -10.51 20.65 -2.69
N ASP A 363 -11.29 19.92 -1.87
CA ASP A 363 -11.54 20.25 -0.47
C ASP A 363 -10.61 19.46 0.46
N PRO A 364 -9.44 20.02 0.85
CA PRO A 364 -8.54 19.35 1.77
C PRO A 364 -9.18 19.29 3.14
N THR A 365 -9.11 18.11 3.77
CA THR A 365 -9.47 17.95 5.18
C THR A 365 -8.73 19.02 6.01
N PRO A 366 -9.44 19.82 6.83
CA PRO A 366 -8.80 20.85 7.63
C PRO A 366 -7.92 20.22 8.73
N GLY A 367 -6.87 20.93 9.12
CA GLY A 367 -5.99 20.54 10.22
C GLY A 367 -4.69 19.85 9.78
N TYR A 368 -4.14 19.05 10.68
CA TYR A 368 -2.86 18.40 10.51
C TYR A 368 -2.74 17.17 11.43
N THR A 369 -1.81 16.28 11.10
CA THR A 369 -1.46 15.12 11.93
C THR A 369 -0.06 15.30 12.50
N GLY A 370 0.13 15.15 13.82
CA GLY A 370 1.41 15.42 14.49
C GLY A 370 2.58 14.56 14.01
N TYR A 371 2.32 13.41 13.38
CA TYR A 371 3.35 12.52 12.82
C TYR A 371 3.55 12.67 11.30
N SER A 372 2.78 13.52 10.60
CA SER A 372 3.12 13.86 9.22
C SER A 372 4.36 14.76 9.20
N PRO A 373 5.26 14.66 8.21
CA PRO A 373 6.45 15.50 8.16
C PRO A 373 6.14 17.00 8.25
N SER A 374 5.15 17.49 7.51
CA SER A 374 4.73 18.90 7.59
C SER A 374 3.96 19.24 8.86
N GLY A 375 3.20 18.29 9.42
CA GLY A 375 2.49 18.48 10.68
C GLY A 375 3.46 18.66 11.83
N PHE A 376 4.40 17.72 11.98
CA PHE A 376 5.48 17.71 12.96
C PHE A 376 6.35 18.97 12.83
N LEU A 377 6.90 19.24 11.65
CA LEU A 377 7.73 20.44 11.43
C LEU A 377 6.95 21.73 11.70
N GLY A 378 5.67 21.77 11.35
CA GLY A 378 4.78 22.88 11.68
C GLY A 378 4.63 23.08 13.19
N GLN A 379 4.47 22.00 13.96
CA GLN A 379 4.42 22.09 15.43
C GLN A 379 5.74 22.60 16.02
N GLN A 380 6.88 22.14 15.49
CA GLN A 380 8.18 22.64 15.92
C GLN A 380 8.35 24.14 15.61
N VAL A 381 7.92 24.59 14.43
CA VAL A 381 7.94 26.01 14.05
C VAL A 381 7.02 26.83 14.93
N GLU A 382 5.80 26.36 15.19
CA GLU A 382 4.85 27.02 16.08
C GLU A 382 5.44 27.20 17.49
N MET A 383 6.00 26.12 18.05
CA MET A 383 6.62 26.13 19.37
C MET A 383 7.77 27.16 19.44
N ILE A 384 8.70 27.11 18.49
CA ILE A 384 9.88 27.99 18.48
C ILE A 384 9.48 29.46 18.26
N ALA A 385 8.57 29.72 17.32
CA ALA A 385 8.12 31.08 17.03
C ALA A 385 7.38 31.71 18.23
N ASN A 386 6.50 30.94 18.89
CA ASN A 386 5.82 31.41 20.10
C ASN A 386 6.81 31.74 21.23
N LEU A 387 7.87 30.93 21.40
CA LEU A 387 8.95 31.21 22.37
C LEU A 387 9.70 32.51 22.06
N LEU A 388 9.78 32.90 20.79
CA LEU A 388 10.43 34.13 20.33
C LEU A 388 9.46 35.34 20.30
N GLY A 389 8.21 35.20 20.75
CA GLY A 389 7.19 36.25 20.68
C GLY A 389 6.65 36.52 19.27
N LEU A 390 6.88 35.60 18.32
CA LEU A 390 6.39 35.67 16.94
C LEU A 390 5.04 34.94 16.79
N PRO A 391 4.25 35.22 15.74
CA PRO A 391 2.96 34.57 15.51
C PRO A 391 3.13 33.11 15.01
N GLY A 392 3.44 32.18 15.92
CA GLY A 392 3.83 30.82 15.58
C GLY A 392 2.77 30.01 14.84
N SER A 393 1.49 30.15 15.19
CA SER A 393 0.39 29.47 14.50
C SER A 393 0.30 29.87 13.01
N THR A 394 0.44 31.17 12.72
CA THR A 394 0.47 31.69 11.33
C THR A 394 1.67 31.16 10.58
N MET A 395 2.86 31.15 11.20
CA MET A 395 4.09 30.64 10.60
C MET A 395 4.02 29.14 10.30
N ALA A 396 3.47 28.35 11.22
CA ALA A 396 3.27 26.91 11.04
C ALA A 396 2.27 26.61 9.92
N THR A 397 1.18 27.38 9.84
CA THR A 397 0.21 27.29 8.74
C THR A 397 0.85 27.67 7.40
N GLY A 398 1.69 28.70 7.40
CA GLY A 398 2.51 29.10 6.25
C GLY A 398 3.44 27.99 5.77
N LEU A 399 4.18 27.35 6.68
CA LEU A 399 5.06 26.21 6.36
C LEU A 399 4.29 25.04 5.76
N ARG A 400 3.16 24.65 6.36
CA ARG A 400 2.33 23.54 5.87
C ARG A 400 1.78 23.84 4.47
N THR A 401 1.34 25.07 4.25
CA THR A 401 0.87 25.53 2.95
C THR A 401 2.00 25.50 1.92
N LEU A 402 3.20 25.97 2.28
CA LEU A 402 4.38 25.90 1.44
C LEU A 402 4.73 24.46 1.06
N MET A 403 4.78 23.53 2.03
CA MET A 403 5.10 22.13 1.77
C MET A 403 4.09 21.47 0.83
N LYS A 404 2.79 21.78 0.99
CA LYS A 404 1.75 21.34 0.05
C LYS A 404 2.06 21.79 -1.39
N TRP A 405 2.40 23.06 -1.58
CA TRP A 405 2.75 23.60 -2.89
C TRP A 405 4.05 23.03 -3.44
N VAL A 406 5.04 22.75 -2.59
CA VAL A 406 6.26 22.03 -2.98
C VAL A 406 5.90 20.63 -3.49
N GLY A 407 5.00 19.91 -2.82
CA GLY A 407 4.50 18.61 -3.28
C GLY A 407 3.88 18.67 -4.67
N ILE A 408 2.99 19.65 -4.90
CA ILE A 408 2.38 19.90 -6.23
C ILE A 408 3.45 20.25 -7.27
N GLY A 409 4.40 21.13 -6.92
CA GLY A 409 5.51 21.49 -7.79
C GLY A 409 6.37 20.29 -8.18
N LEU A 410 6.63 19.36 -7.25
CA LEU A 410 7.35 18.11 -7.54
C LEU A 410 6.58 17.20 -8.49
N VAL A 411 5.25 17.10 -8.34
CA VAL A 411 4.40 16.37 -9.31
C VAL A 411 4.57 16.95 -10.70
N VAL A 412 4.45 18.27 -10.85
CA VAL A 412 4.63 18.97 -12.12
C VAL A 412 6.04 18.69 -12.68
N VAL A 413 7.09 18.89 -11.90
CA VAL A 413 8.46 18.58 -12.35
C VAL A 413 8.59 17.13 -12.81
N LEU A 414 8.03 16.17 -12.08
CA LEU A 414 8.05 14.75 -12.44
C LEU A 414 7.16 14.41 -13.64
N MET A 415 6.18 15.23 -14.00
CA MET A 415 5.43 15.11 -15.26
C MET A 415 6.28 15.58 -16.45
N PHE A 416 6.99 16.70 -16.32
CA PHE A 416 7.70 17.34 -17.44
C PHE A 416 9.16 16.85 -17.61
N ARG A 417 9.83 16.44 -16.53
CA ARG A 417 11.25 16.06 -16.54
C ARG A 417 11.50 14.60 -16.15
N GLY A 418 12.45 13.98 -16.85
CA GLY A 418 12.96 12.64 -16.58
C GLY A 418 12.74 11.65 -17.72
N ASP A 419 13.37 10.49 -17.59
CA ASP A 419 13.35 9.45 -18.63
C ASP A 419 12.00 8.73 -18.72
N TYR A 420 11.67 8.29 -19.93
CA TYR A 420 10.48 7.46 -20.19
C TYR A 420 10.58 6.08 -19.53
N SER A 421 11.77 5.47 -19.50
CA SER A 421 12.00 4.16 -18.87
C SER A 421 11.73 4.16 -17.36
N ARG A 422 11.69 5.33 -16.73
CA ARG A 422 11.43 5.51 -15.29
C ARG A 422 10.04 6.06 -15.01
N LEU A 423 9.12 6.02 -15.96
CA LEU A 423 7.83 6.70 -15.84
C LEU A 423 6.96 6.18 -14.68
N VAL A 424 6.94 4.86 -14.44
CA VAL A 424 6.26 4.28 -13.26
C VAL A 424 6.91 4.75 -11.96
N ARG A 425 8.24 4.86 -11.93
CA ARG A 425 8.98 5.37 -10.77
C ARG A 425 8.68 6.85 -10.53
N ARG A 426 8.58 7.64 -11.58
CA ARG A 426 8.20 9.06 -11.50
C ARG A 426 6.77 9.22 -10.97
N ALA A 427 5.83 8.39 -11.42
CA ALA A 427 4.48 8.35 -10.87
C ALA A 427 4.48 7.99 -9.38
N ALA A 428 5.26 6.98 -8.99
CA ALA A 428 5.41 6.57 -7.58
C ALA A 428 5.98 7.69 -6.70
N LEU A 429 7.01 8.41 -7.18
CA LEU A 429 7.62 9.53 -6.48
C LEU A 429 6.70 10.75 -6.40
N ALA A 430 5.92 11.02 -7.46
CA ALA A 430 4.93 12.09 -7.46
C ALA A 430 3.84 11.81 -6.42
N PHE A 431 3.35 10.58 -6.36
CA PHE A 431 2.36 10.16 -5.38
C PHE A 431 2.93 10.22 -3.95
N ALA A 432 4.17 9.75 -3.75
CA ALA A 432 4.86 9.86 -2.47
C ALA A 432 5.08 11.33 -2.05
N ALA A 433 5.41 12.23 -2.98
CA ALA A 433 5.60 13.65 -2.68
C ALA A 433 4.30 14.30 -2.17
N VAL A 434 3.17 14.02 -2.81
CA VAL A 434 1.87 14.55 -2.37
C VAL A 434 1.51 14.04 -0.97
N VAL A 435 1.69 12.74 -0.71
CA VAL A 435 1.38 12.17 0.60
C VAL A 435 2.33 12.70 1.67
N MET A 436 3.65 12.62 1.46
CA MET A 436 4.65 12.93 2.48
C MET A 436 4.75 14.42 2.81
N LEU A 437 4.34 15.30 1.91
CA LEU A 437 4.32 16.76 2.12
C LEU A 437 2.92 17.28 2.48
N SER A 438 1.93 16.39 2.61
CA SER A 438 0.58 16.75 3.05
C SER A 438 0.55 17.03 4.57
N PRO A 439 -0.14 18.10 5.02
CA PRO A 439 -0.34 18.37 6.44
C PRO A 439 -1.02 17.22 7.18
N ILE A 440 -1.84 16.44 6.47
CA ILE A 440 -2.57 15.29 7.01
C ILE A 440 -2.08 14.02 6.32
N ILE A 441 -1.60 13.08 7.11
CA ILE A 441 -1.26 11.73 6.69
C ILE A 441 -1.95 10.79 7.66
N GLN A 442 -2.81 9.91 7.17
CA GLN A 442 -3.27 8.76 7.96
C GLN A 442 -2.34 7.56 7.74
N PRO A 443 -2.26 6.59 8.66
CA PRO A 443 -1.31 5.48 8.57
C PRO A 443 -1.38 4.71 7.25
N TRP A 444 -2.56 4.53 6.66
CA TRP A 444 -2.72 3.81 5.40
C TRP A 444 -2.33 4.62 4.15
N TYR A 445 -2.12 5.94 4.24
CA TYR A 445 -1.81 6.77 3.07
C TYR A 445 -0.46 6.41 2.45
N ILE A 446 0.50 5.94 3.26
CA ILE A 446 1.80 5.48 2.72
C ILE A 446 1.66 4.24 1.84
N LEU A 447 0.59 3.45 2.04
CA LEU A 447 0.31 2.24 1.26
C LEU A 447 -0.13 2.55 -0.17
N TRP A 448 -0.45 3.80 -0.49
CA TRP A 448 -0.86 4.21 -1.84
C TRP A 448 0.30 4.19 -2.82
N PHE A 449 1.49 4.61 -2.39
CA PHE A 449 2.66 4.73 -3.25
C PHE A 449 3.69 3.60 -3.07
N ILE A 450 3.67 2.89 -1.93
CA ILE A 450 4.58 1.76 -1.67
C ILE A 450 4.54 0.71 -2.79
N PRO A 451 3.37 0.24 -3.29
CA PRO A 451 3.33 -0.73 -4.38
C PRO A 451 4.05 -0.25 -5.64
N LEU A 452 3.87 1.02 -6.02
CA LEU A 452 4.52 1.60 -7.20
C LEU A 452 6.04 1.81 -6.99
N LEU A 453 6.48 2.12 -5.76
CA LEU A 453 7.91 2.14 -5.42
C LEU A 453 8.52 0.74 -5.39
N ALA A 454 7.79 -0.26 -4.89
CA ALA A 454 8.24 -1.63 -4.78
C ALA A 454 8.52 -2.24 -6.16
N VAL A 455 7.60 -2.05 -7.12
CA VAL A 455 7.76 -2.56 -8.51
C VAL A 455 8.86 -1.86 -9.28
N THR A 456 9.28 -0.66 -8.87
CA THR A 456 10.39 0.10 -9.50
C THR A 456 11.70 0.02 -8.71
N GLY A 457 11.74 -0.80 -7.66
CA GLY A 457 12.92 -1.12 -6.87
C GLY A 457 13.14 -0.21 -5.66
N ILE A 458 13.23 -0.84 -4.49
CA ILE A 458 13.74 -0.26 -3.23
C ILE A 458 15.11 -0.88 -2.96
N ARG A 459 16.12 -0.08 -2.62
CA ARG A 459 17.48 -0.58 -2.37
C ARG A 459 17.62 -1.27 -1.01
N ASP A 460 18.51 -2.27 -0.93
CA ASP A 460 18.87 -2.96 0.32
C ASP A 460 19.85 -2.13 1.19
N ASP A 461 19.52 -0.86 1.39
CA ASP A 461 20.33 0.12 2.12
C ASP A 461 19.48 0.86 3.18
N TRP A 462 19.51 2.19 3.22
CA TRP A 462 18.66 2.99 4.08
C TRP A 462 17.19 2.97 3.62
N GLN A 463 16.90 2.79 2.33
CA GLN A 463 15.54 2.88 1.80
C GLN A 463 14.63 1.80 2.38
N ILE A 464 15.08 0.53 2.34
CA ILE A 464 14.31 -0.57 2.92
C ILE A 464 14.23 -0.48 4.45
N LYS A 465 15.25 0.07 5.11
CA LYS A 465 15.23 0.29 6.56
C LYS A 465 14.22 1.35 6.97
N SER A 466 14.13 2.45 6.20
CA SER A 466 13.10 3.46 6.40
C SER A 466 11.70 2.86 6.27
N LEU A 467 11.50 1.93 5.33
CA LEU A 467 10.24 1.19 5.23
C LEU A 467 9.98 0.33 6.48
N TYR A 468 10.97 -0.43 6.97
CA TYR A 468 10.81 -1.24 8.19
C TYR A 468 10.39 -0.38 9.37
N VAL A 469 11.06 0.76 9.57
CA VAL A 469 10.77 1.70 10.65
C VAL A 469 9.38 2.30 10.49
N ALA A 470 9.04 2.79 9.29
CA ALA A 470 7.74 3.40 9.02
C ALA A 470 6.58 2.40 9.22
N VAL A 471 6.70 1.20 8.67
CA VAL A 471 5.69 0.14 8.83
C VAL A 471 5.55 -0.26 10.30
N THR A 472 6.67 -0.50 10.99
CA THR A 472 6.63 -0.88 12.42
C THR A 472 6.04 0.23 13.27
N PHE A 473 6.40 1.49 13.00
CA PHE A 473 5.86 2.66 13.67
C PHE A 473 4.34 2.75 13.49
N PHE A 474 3.84 2.70 12.25
CA PHE A 474 2.40 2.81 12.00
C PHE A 474 1.60 1.61 12.51
N VAL A 475 2.20 0.42 12.53
CA VAL A 475 1.59 -0.75 13.18
C VAL A 475 1.50 -0.55 14.69
N ALA A 476 2.59 -0.17 15.35
CA ALA A 476 2.58 0.08 16.79
C ALA A 476 1.64 1.24 17.17
N PHE A 477 1.68 2.33 16.40
CA PHE A 477 0.84 3.50 16.57
C PHE A 477 -0.65 3.14 16.42
N GLY A 478 -1.03 2.45 15.36
CA GLY A 478 -2.41 2.03 15.14
C GLY A 478 -2.94 1.08 16.23
N ALA A 479 -2.08 0.19 16.74
CA ALA A 479 -2.43 -0.68 17.87
C ALA A 479 -2.63 0.09 19.17
N GLN A 480 -2.08 1.29 19.32
CA GLN A 480 -2.23 2.13 20.51
C GLN A 480 -3.38 3.12 20.40
N ASP A 481 -3.46 3.83 19.28
CA ASP A 481 -4.33 5.00 19.08
C ASP A 481 -5.79 4.59 18.83
N GLN A 482 -6.00 3.43 18.23
CA GLN A 482 -7.29 3.06 17.63
C GLN A 482 -7.88 1.81 18.29
N ILE A 483 -7.79 1.75 19.63
CA ILE A 483 -8.45 0.76 20.48
C ILE A 483 -9.79 1.33 20.95
N SER A 484 -10.85 0.53 20.79
CA SER A 484 -12.20 0.88 21.23
C SER A 484 -12.53 0.19 22.55
N VAL A 485 -12.55 0.96 23.63
CA VAL A 485 -12.96 0.52 24.98
C VAL A 485 -14.04 1.45 25.51
N LEU A 486 -15.00 0.87 26.24
CA LEU A 486 -16.14 1.60 26.78
C LEU A 486 -15.67 2.57 27.88
N SER A 487 -16.16 3.81 27.84
CA SER A 487 -15.68 4.90 28.70
C SER A 487 -15.89 4.67 30.19
N PHE A 488 -16.86 3.83 30.58
CA PHE A 488 -17.17 3.51 31.97
C PHE A 488 -16.31 2.37 32.55
N VAL A 489 -15.47 1.73 31.74
CA VAL A 489 -14.60 0.64 32.22
C VAL A 489 -13.35 1.25 32.85
N GLU A 490 -13.27 1.17 34.17
CA GLU A 490 -12.12 1.64 34.92
C GLU A 490 -11.04 0.55 35.00
N LEU A 491 -9.83 0.90 34.56
CA LEU A 491 -8.66 0.04 34.61
C LEU A 491 -7.54 0.75 35.35
N ASN A 492 -6.77 0.00 36.13
CA ASN A 492 -5.57 0.50 36.82
C ASN A 492 -4.54 1.11 35.86
N VAL A 493 -4.53 0.65 34.61
CA VAL A 493 -3.65 1.15 33.54
C VAL A 493 -4.52 1.51 32.34
N LYS A 494 -4.35 2.74 31.84
CA LYS A 494 -5.00 3.18 30.59
C LYS A 494 -4.65 2.20 29.46
N VAL A 495 -5.64 1.81 28.69
CA VAL A 495 -5.49 0.80 27.61
C VAL A 495 -4.48 1.24 26.55
N SER A 496 -4.45 2.52 26.19
CA SER A 496 -3.44 3.08 25.30
C SER A 496 -2.02 2.98 25.88
N SER A 497 -1.85 3.20 27.19
CA SER A 497 -0.57 3.00 27.88
C SER A 497 -0.17 1.53 27.93
N LEU A 498 -1.11 0.62 28.18
CA LEU A 498 -0.85 -0.82 28.14
C LEU A 498 -0.40 -1.26 26.73
N SER A 499 -1.12 -0.87 25.69
CA SER A 499 -0.75 -1.16 24.30
C SER A 499 0.63 -0.58 23.97
N PHE A 500 0.90 0.66 24.36
CA PHE A 500 2.22 1.27 24.20
C PHE A 500 3.32 0.46 24.87
N LEU A 501 3.14 0.04 26.12
CA LEU A 501 4.13 -0.76 26.86
C LEU A 501 4.37 -2.12 26.21
N VAL A 502 3.33 -2.79 25.72
CA VAL A 502 3.45 -4.06 24.99
C VAL A 502 4.22 -3.85 23.68
N ALA A 503 3.85 -2.84 22.89
CA ALA A 503 4.53 -2.52 21.63
C ALA A 503 5.99 -2.11 21.84
N LEU A 504 6.27 -1.31 22.88
CA LEU A 504 7.61 -0.88 23.26
C LEU A 504 8.45 -2.06 23.73
N GLY A 505 7.91 -2.89 24.63
CA GLY A 505 8.59 -4.10 25.13
C GLY A 505 8.91 -5.07 23.99
N PHE A 506 8.00 -5.25 23.04
CA PHE A 506 8.24 -6.07 21.86
C PHE A 506 9.27 -5.44 20.91
N THR A 507 9.24 -4.12 20.73
CA THR A 507 10.24 -3.40 19.93
C THR A 507 11.63 -3.55 20.54
N VAL A 508 11.76 -3.41 21.87
CA VAL A 508 12.99 -3.69 22.60
C VAL A 508 13.43 -5.14 22.41
N TYR A 509 12.51 -6.11 22.49
CA TYR A 509 12.80 -7.51 22.18
C TYR A 509 13.36 -7.67 20.75
N LEU A 510 12.77 -7.03 19.74
CA LEU A 510 13.26 -7.10 18.35
C LEU A 510 14.64 -6.46 18.16
N MET A 511 14.91 -5.36 18.86
CA MET A 511 16.16 -4.61 18.73
C MET A 511 17.31 -5.19 19.56
N VAL A 512 17.02 -5.85 20.69
CA VAL A 512 18.02 -6.30 21.67
C VAL A 512 18.16 -7.82 21.66
N LEU A 513 17.06 -8.55 21.79
CA LEU A 513 17.03 -9.98 22.08
C LEU A 513 16.92 -10.85 20.81
N ASP A 514 16.14 -10.44 19.82
CA ASP A 514 16.04 -11.16 18.54
C ASP A 514 17.27 -10.86 17.66
N VAL A 515 18.34 -11.62 17.90
CA VAL A 515 19.63 -11.52 17.20
C VAL A 515 19.47 -11.50 15.68
N HIS A 516 18.48 -12.20 15.14
CA HIS A 516 18.29 -12.24 13.71
C HIS A 516 17.64 -10.96 13.19
N THR A 517 16.55 -10.51 13.81
CA THR A 517 15.84 -9.30 13.38
C THR A 517 16.70 -8.05 13.59
N ARG A 518 17.44 -7.97 14.70
CA ARG A 518 18.39 -6.89 15.01
C ARG A 518 19.36 -6.59 13.87
N ARG A 519 19.88 -7.63 13.20
CA ARG A 519 20.85 -7.49 12.10
C ARG A 519 20.29 -6.75 10.87
N LEU A 520 18.96 -6.64 10.72
CA LEU A 520 18.34 -5.85 9.65
C LEU A 520 18.49 -4.35 9.89
N LEU A 521 18.32 -3.92 11.14
CA LEU A 521 18.29 -2.51 11.51
C LEU A 521 19.72 -2.02 11.81
N ILE A 522 20.45 -2.77 12.64
CA ILE A 522 21.77 -2.42 13.14
C ILE A 522 22.81 -3.32 12.46
N ARG A 523 23.54 -2.77 11.48
CA ARG A 523 24.59 -3.51 10.73
C ARG A 523 25.91 -3.65 11.51
N SER A 524 26.14 -2.82 12.51
CA SER A 524 27.39 -2.76 13.26
C SER A 524 27.10 -2.72 14.75
N THR A 525 27.71 -3.62 15.52
CA THR A 525 27.72 -3.50 16.98
C THR A 525 28.49 -2.22 17.38
N PRO A 526 28.19 -1.60 18.54
CA PRO A 526 28.94 -0.44 19.03
C PRO A 526 30.45 -0.66 19.02
N ALA A 527 30.90 -1.88 19.36
CA ALA A 527 32.30 -2.30 19.31
C ALA A 527 32.91 -2.28 17.88
N GLN A 528 32.12 -2.60 16.84
CA GLN A 528 32.59 -2.53 15.45
C GLN A 528 32.65 -1.09 14.92
N LEU A 529 31.81 -0.20 15.45
CA LEU A 529 31.83 1.23 15.16
C LEU A 529 33.06 1.90 15.79
N LEU A 530 33.35 1.57 17.05
CA LEU A 530 34.57 1.99 17.75
C LEU A 530 35.84 1.53 17.03
N ARG A 531 35.92 0.24 16.64
CA ARG A 531 37.06 -0.27 15.86
C ARG A 531 37.22 0.40 14.49
N ARG A 532 36.12 0.77 13.82
CA ARG A 532 36.18 1.50 12.53
C ARG A 532 36.60 2.95 12.71
N LEU A 533 36.24 3.58 13.83
CA LEU A 533 36.69 4.92 14.19
C LEU A 533 38.19 4.92 14.54
N GLU A 534 38.64 3.96 15.37
CA GLU A 534 40.06 3.76 15.67
C GLU A 534 40.89 3.48 14.39
N GLN A 535 40.39 2.66 13.49
CA GLN A 535 41.06 2.38 12.20
C GLN A 535 41.09 3.58 11.26
N ARG A 536 40.12 4.51 11.35
CA ARG A 536 40.11 5.75 10.56
C ARG A 536 41.09 6.78 11.14
N LEU A 537 41.17 6.89 12.46
CA LEU A 537 42.10 7.77 13.15
C LEU A 537 43.56 7.35 12.94
N ARG A 538 43.84 6.03 12.94
CA ARG A 538 45.17 5.48 12.62
C ARG A 538 45.61 5.58 11.15
N ARG A 539 44.72 6.00 10.25
CA ARG A 539 45.04 6.22 8.82
C ARG A 539 45.18 7.70 8.47
N SER A 540 44.91 8.58 9.44
CA SER A 540 45.12 10.03 9.34
C SER A 540 46.38 10.50 10.07
N GLU A 541 47.08 9.57 10.71
CA GLU A 541 48.50 9.65 11.09
C GLU A 541 49.32 8.96 10.01
#